data_AF-A0A1X6NVK5-F1
#
_entry.id   AF-A0A1X6NVK5-F1
#
_cell.length_a   1.000
_cell.length_b   1.000
_cell.length_c   1.000
_cell.angle_alpha   90.00
_cell.angle_beta   90.00
_cell.angle_gamma   90.00
#
_symmetry.space_group_name_H-M   'P 1'
#
loop_
_entity.id
_entity.type
_entity.pdbx_description
1 polymer ?
#
loop_
_entity_poly.entity_id
_entity_poly.type
_entity_poly.pdbx_seq_one_letter_code
_entity_poly.pdbx_strand_id
1 'polypeptide(L)'
;MIYYFDEAGWPPRVTAGDADGLDDRKAALLDELVATKTRMYMDLVDGGAAAVRPGVLRLIDEAHGRGLVTAICSAANKDAVGRALPVLLGEERLGRFDLVLAGDDVAAKKPDPLIYNTARARLGLAADACVVIEDSAIGVAAAVAAGLRVVVTTTEYTASQAFDGADRVVPSLGEVGVDAPEDIVTVDNLFP
;
A
#
# COMPACT_ATOMS: atom_id res chain seq x y z
N MET A 1 7.49 -5.14 14.43
CA MET A 1 7.47 -6.10 15.56
C MET A 1 8.88 -6.49 15.96
N ILE A 2 9.68 -7.10 15.07
CA ILE A 2 11.09 -7.43 15.35
C ILE A 2 11.88 -6.23 15.89
N TYR A 3 11.91 -5.14 15.11
CA TYR A 3 12.57 -3.88 15.52
C TYR A 3 12.17 -3.42 16.93
N TYR A 4 10.87 -3.47 17.25
CA TYR A 4 10.40 -3.07 18.58
C TYR A 4 10.94 -4.00 19.67
N PHE A 5 10.93 -5.32 19.47
CA PHE A 5 11.45 -6.25 20.47
C PHE A 5 12.97 -6.23 20.59
N ASP A 6 13.69 -5.93 19.51
CA ASP A 6 15.14 -5.76 19.56
C ASP A 6 15.54 -4.49 20.33
N GLU A 7 14.76 -3.41 20.21
CA GLU A 7 14.99 -2.16 20.93
C GLU A 7 14.47 -2.19 22.39
N ALA A 8 13.24 -2.68 22.60
CA ALA A 8 12.55 -2.64 23.89
C ALA A 8 12.72 -3.92 24.73
N GLY A 9 13.33 -4.95 24.15
CA GLY A 9 13.48 -6.26 24.76
C GLY A 9 12.36 -7.24 24.39
N TRP A 10 12.76 -8.52 24.25
CA TRP A 10 11.85 -9.62 23.98
C TRP A 10 11.10 -10.06 25.25
N PRO A 11 9.82 -10.49 25.15
CA PRO A 11 9.04 -10.88 26.32
C PRO A 11 9.68 -12.03 27.12
N PRO A 12 9.56 -12.06 28.46
CA PRO A 12 10.13 -13.12 29.29
C PRO A 12 9.72 -14.54 28.87
N ARG A 13 8.50 -14.72 28.34
CA ARG A 13 8.04 -16.02 27.82
C ARG A 13 8.84 -16.54 26.62
N VAL A 14 9.52 -15.66 25.90
CA VAL A 14 10.41 -16.00 24.78
C VAL A 14 11.84 -16.16 25.27
N THR A 15 12.29 -15.29 26.18
CA THR A 15 13.69 -15.26 26.64
C THR A 15 14.00 -16.18 27.82
N ALA A 16 12.99 -16.70 28.54
CA ALA A 16 13.19 -17.62 29.65
C ALA A 16 13.71 -18.98 29.16
N GLY A 17 14.77 -19.50 29.79
CA GLY A 17 15.43 -20.75 29.44
C GLY A 17 16.78 -20.54 28.76
N ASP A 18 17.37 -21.63 28.28
CA ASP A 18 18.70 -21.61 27.64
C ASP A 18 18.65 -20.91 26.27
N ALA A 19 19.81 -20.53 25.73
CA ALA A 19 19.92 -19.88 24.43
C ALA A 19 19.48 -20.79 23.27
N ASP A 20 19.49 -22.11 23.48
CA ASP A 20 19.04 -23.09 22.50
C ASP A 20 17.55 -22.91 22.18
N GLY A 21 17.20 -22.91 20.90
CA GLY A 21 15.83 -22.65 20.41
C GLY A 21 15.27 -21.25 20.70
N LEU A 22 16.10 -20.25 21.04
CA LEU A 22 15.63 -18.86 21.21
C LEU A 22 15.04 -18.29 19.92
N ASP A 23 15.71 -18.54 18.78
CA ASP A 23 15.26 -18.04 17.48
C ASP A 23 13.92 -18.66 17.06
N ASP A 24 13.73 -19.95 17.32
CA ASP A 24 12.45 -20.63 17.07
C ASP A 24 11.32 -20.06 17.93
N ARG A 25 11.58 -19.77 19.21
CA ARG A 25 10.61 -19.12 20.10
C ARG A 25 10.28 -17.70 19.67
N LYS A 26 11.28 -16.94 19.22
CA LYS A 26 11.09 -15.59 18.64
C LYS A 26 10.22 -15.68 17.38
N ALA A 27 10.53 -16.59 16.47
CA ALA A 27 9.78 -16.81 15.24
C ALA A 27 8.33 -17.20 15.54
N ALA A 28 8.10 -18.16 16.44
CA ALA A 28 6.76 -18.59 16.84
C ALA A 28 5.94 -17.43 17.45
N LEU A 29 6.54 -16.58 18.29
CA LEU A 29 5.88 -15.39 18.81
C LEU A 29 5.52 -14.40 17.69
N LEU A 30 6.44 -14.15 16.77
CA LEU A 30 6.19 -13.25 15.65
C LEU A 30 5.04 -13.75 14.79
N ASP A 31 5.01 -15.04 14.48
CA ASP A 31 3.93 -15.67 13.71
C ASP A 31 2.59 -15.54 14.44
N GLU A 32 2.55 -15.80 15.76
CA GLU A 32 1.36 -15.62 16.60
C GLU A 32 0.84 -14.17 16.55
N LEU A 33 1.74 -13.20 16.71
CA LEU A 33 1.38 -11.78 16.71
C LEU A 33 0.96 -11.29 15.33
N VAL A 34 1.64 -11.71 14.26
CA VAL A 34 1.27 -11.40 12.88
C VAL A 34 -0.11 -11.99 12.58
N ALA A 35 -0.36 -13.24 12.94
CA ALA A 35 -1.66 -13.88 12.75
C ALA A 35 -2.77 -13.16 13.54
N THR A 36 -2.51 -12.82 14.81
CA THR A 36 -3.46 -12.11 15.68
C THR A 36 -3.78 -10.71 15.15
N LYS A 37 -2.75 -9.93 14.80
CA LYS A 37 -2.90 -8.60 14.19
C LYS A 37 -3.66 -8.69 12.87
N THR A 38 -3.36 -9.70 12.05
CA THR A 38 -4.03 -9.89 10.76
C THR A 38 -5.51 -10.17 10.99
N ARG A 39 -5.87 -11.12 11.87
CA ARG A 39 -7.25 -11.41 12.22
C ARG A 39 -8.00 -10.15 12.70
N MET A 40 -7.47 -9.45 13.69
CA MET A 40 -8.11 -8.24 14.23
C MET A 40 -8.29 -7.14 13.17
N TYR A 41 -7.27 -6.95 12.33
CA TYR A 41 -7.36 -6.01 11.22
C TYR A 41 -8.46 -6.42 10.23
N MET A 42 -8.61 -7.71 9.91
CA MET A 42 -9.69 -8.15 9.02
C MET A 42 -11.07 -8.02 9.66
N ASP A 43 -11.20 -8.30 10.96
CA ASP A 43 -12.48 -8.11 11.66
C ASP A 43 -12.94 -6.63 11.59
N LEU A 44 -11.99 -5.69 11.65
CA LEU A 44 -12.27 -4.26 11.46
C LEU A 44 -12.68 -3.94 10.01
N VAL A 45 -12.00 -4.52 9.03
CA VAL A 45 -12.31 -4.33 7.61
C VAL A 45 -13.70 -4.89 7.29
N ASP A 46 -13.96 -6.15 7.65
CA ASP A 46 -15.25 -6.82 7.43
C ASP A 46 -16.38 -6.15 8.22
N GLY A 47 -16.07 -5.56 9.38
CA GLY A 47 -16.99 -4.75 10.19
C GLY A 47 -17.25 -3.34 9.64
N GLY A 48 -16.66 -2.96 8.50
CA GLY A 48 -16.86 -1.66 7.86
C GLY A 48 -16.15 -0.48 8.53
N ALA A 49 -15.18 -0.74 9.42
CA ALA A 49 -14.40 0.32 10.07
C ALA A 49 -13.36 0.96 9.12
N ALA A 50 -13.04 0.28 8.02
CA ALA A 50 -12.14 0.80 6.98
C ALA A 50 -12.92 1.59 5.93
N ALA A 51 -12.51 2.83 5.68
CA ALA A 51 -13.09 3.70 4.67
C ALA A 51 -12.07 4.02 3.57
N VAL A 52 -12.55 4.15 2.34
CA VAL A 52 -11.73 4.63 1.24
C VAL A 52 -11.42 6.12 1.43
N ARG A 53 -10.18 6.51 1.12
CA ARG A 53 -9.73 7.89 1.26
C ARG A 53 -10.38 8.81 0.22
N PRO A 54 -10.59 10.10 0.54
CA PRO A 54 -11.19 11.07 -0.37
C PRO A 54 -10.50 11.08 -1.75
N GLY A 55 -11.31 10.94 -2.80
CA GLY A 55 -10.93 11.01 -4.21
C GLY A 55 -10.41 9.70 -4.81
N VAL A 56 -10.16 8.65 -4.03
CA VAL A 56 -9.62 7.39 -4.56
C VAL A 56 -10.61 6.70 -5.50
N LEU A 57 -11.87 6.52 -5.09
CA LEU A 57 -12.88 5.87 -5.94
C LEU A 57 -13.13 6.69 -7.21
N ARG A 58 -13.23 8.02 -7.07
CA ARG A 58 -13.37 8.94 -8.20
C ARG A 58 -12.21 8.81 -9.18
N LEU A 59 -10.96 8.83 -8.72
CA LEU A 59 -9.80 8.74 -9.61
C LEU A 59 -9.73 7.38 -10.31
N ILE A 60 -10.10 6.30 -9.64
CA ILE A 60 -10.24 4.96 -10.26
C ILE A 60 -11.30 5.00 -11.38
N ASP A 61 -12.47 5.58 -11.11
CA ASP A 61 -13.55 5.67 -12.09
C ASP A 61 -13.19 6.57 -13.27
N GLU A 62 -12.47 7.68 -13.04
CA GLU A 62 -11.93 8.54 -14.09
C GLU A 62 -10.90 7.81 -14.96
N ALA A 63 -10.01 7.02 -14.35
CA ALA A 63 -9.02 6.24 -15.07
C ALA A 63 -9.67 5.18 -15.96
N HIS A 64 -10.64 4.43 -15.42
CA HIS A 64 -11.42 3.46 -16.19
C HIS A 64 -12.25 4.12 -17.29
N GLY A 65 -12.87 5.28 -17.02
CA GLY A 65 -13.63 6.05 -18.01
C GLY A 65 -12.78 6.54 -19.20
N ARG A 66 -11.46 6.64 -19.01
CA ARG A 66 -10.48 6.99 -20.05
C ARG A 66 -9.81 5.78 -20.70
N GLY A 67 -10.20 4.57 -20.30
CA GLY A 67 -9.57 3.34 -20.77
C GLY A 67 -8.11 3.19 -20.34
N LEU A 68 -7.72 3.80 -19.22
CA LEU A 68 -6.38 3.61 -18.66
C LEU A 68 -6.28 2.23 -18.00
N VAL A 69 -5.12 1.60 -18.19
CA VAL A 69 -4.74 0.38 -17.49
C VAL A 69 -4.52 0.69 -16.03
N THR A 70 -5.12 -0.10 -15.14
CA THR A 70 -5.06 0.11 -13.68
C THR A 70 -4.51 -1.12 -12.98
N ALA A 71 -3.67 -0.89 -11.97
CA ALA A 71 -3.10 -1.95 -11.15
C ALA A 71 -3.04 -1.58 -9.67
N ILE A 72 -3.17 -2.59 -8.80
CA ILE A 72 -2.95 -2.46 -7.36
C ILE A 72 -1.63 -3.16 -7.02
N CYS A 73 -0.71 -2.44 -6.37
CA CYS A 73 0.60 -2.95 -5.94
C CYS A 73 0.78 -2.76 -4.43
N SER A 74 0.37 -3.76 -3.65
CA SER A 74 0.34 -3.70 -2.19
C SER A 74 1.52 -4.45 -1.56
N ALA A 75 2.00 -3.95 -0.41
CA ALA A 75 2.96 -4.68 0.44
C ALA A 75 2.27 -5.69 1.37
N ALA A 76 0.95 -5.66 1.48
CA ALA A 76 0.17 -6.62 2.27
C ALA A 76 0.16 -8.00 1.60
N ASN A 77 -0.05 -9.07 2.37
CA ASN A 77 -0.15 -10.42 1.82
C ASN A 77 -1.47 -10.62 1.03
N LYS A 78 -1.54 -11.70 0.24
CA LYS A 78 -2.74 -12.03 -0.57
C LYS A 78 -4.02 -12.11 0.22
N ASP A 79 -3.99 -12.71 1.41
CA ASP A 79 -5.19 -12.84 2.25
C ASP A 79 -5.77 -11.46 2.61
N ALA A 80 -4.90 -10.54 3.04
CA ALA A 80 -5.30 -9.17 3.35
C ALA A 80 -5.84 -8.42 2.14
N VAL A 81 -5.17 -8.53 0.99
CA VAL A 81 -5.61 -7.88 -0.25
C VAL A 81 -6.95 -8.46 -0.71
N GLY A 82 -7.09 -9.79 -0.72
CA GLY A 82 -8.29 -10.50 -1.17
C GLY A 82 -9.52 -10.26 -0.30
N ARG A 83 -9.34 -9.90 0.98
CA ARG A 83 -10.44 -9.54 1.89
C ARG A 83 -10.76 -8.05 1.87
N ALA A 84 -9.73 -7.19 1.89
CA ALA A 84 -9.95 -5.76 2.02
C ALA A 84 -10.46 -5.09 0.74
N LEU A 85 -9.96 -5.49 -0.43
CA LEU A 85 -10.33 -4.81 -1.68
C LEU A 85 -11.81 -4.99 -2.06
N PRO A 86 -12.45 -6.18 -1.93
CA PRO A 86 -13.87 -6.31 -2.22
C PRO A 86 -14.74 -5.42 -1.32
N VAL A 87 -14.39 -5.30 -0.03
CA VAL A 87 -15.11 -4.46 0.92
C VAL A 87 -14.94 -2.97 0.61
N LEU A 88 -13.71 -2.55 0.30
CA LEU A 88 -13.37 -1.14 0.09
C LEU A 88 -13.81 -0.61 -1.29
N LEU A 89 -13.59 -1.39 -2.34
CA LEU A 89 -13.82 -0.96 -3.72
C LEU A 89 -15.18 -1.42 -4.27
N GLY A 90 -15.72 -2.51 -3.71
CA GLY A 90 -16.79 -3.28 -4.33
C GLY A 90 -16.30 -4.17 -5.46
N GLU A 91 -17.00 -5.27 -5.70
CA GLU A 91 -16.68 -6.26 -6.73
C GLU A 91 -16.59 -5.66 -8.14
N GLU A 92 -17.44 -4.67 -8.46
CA GLU A 92 -17.46 -4.03 -9.77
C GLU A 92 -16.18 -3.25 -10.08
N ARG A 93 -15.70 -2.42 -9.15
CA ARG A 93 -14.44 -1.68 -9.34
C ARG A 93 -13.25 -2.62 -9.32
N LEU A 94 -13.24 -3.58 -8.39
CA LEU A 94 -12.15 -4.55 -8.27
C LEU A 94 -12.01 -5.38 -9.55
N GLY A 95 -13.12 -5.84 -10.13
CA GLY A 95 -13.13 -6.60 -11.38
C GLY A 95 -12.68 -5.82 -12.62
N ARG A 96 -12.57 -4.48 -12.53
CA ARG A 96 -12.05 -3.61 -13.60
C ARG A 96 -10.54 -3.36 -13.52
N PHE A 97 -9.85 -3.83 -12.48
CA PHE A 97 -8.38 -3.75 -12.42
C PHE A 97 -7.74 -4.82 -13.31
N ASP A 98 -6.76 -4.41 -14.12
CA ASP A 98 -6.04 -5.30 -15.03
C ASP A 98 -5.05 -6.21 -14.28
N LEU A 99 -4.58 -5.75 -13.11
CA LEU A 99 -3.64 -6.50 -12.29
C LEU A 99 -3.74 -6.13 -10.81
N VAL A 100 -3.66 -7.16 -9.96
CA VAL A 100 -3.46 -7.00 -8.52
C VAL A 100 -2.22 -7.79 -8.13
N LEU A 101 -1.25 -7.11 -7.51
CA LEU A 101 -0.06 -7.72 -6.91
C LEU A 101 -0.06 -7.42 -5.41
N ALA A 102 0.11 -8.47 -4.62
CA ALA A 102 0.33 -8.43 -3.19
C ALA A 102 1.82 -8.63 -2.86
N GLY A 103 2.20 -8.41 -1.60
CA GLY A 103 3.59 -8.44 -1.16
C GLY A 103 4.23 -9.82 -1.22
N ASP A 104 3.43 -10.88 -1.27
CA ASP A 104 3.83 -12.28 -1.48
C ASP A 104 3.84 -12.70 -2.96
N ASP A 105 3.47 -11.81 -3.89
CA ASP A 105 3.69 -12.01 -5.34
C ASP A 105 5.12 -11.68 -5.78
N VAL A 106 5.92 -11.06 -4.91
CA VAL A 106 7.30 -10.65 -5.19
C VAL A 106 8.27 -11.09 -4.10
N ALA A 107 9.49 -11.43 -4.50
CA ALA A 107 10.52 -11.90 -3.58
C ALA A 107 11.15 -10.78 -2.73
N ALA A 108 11.17 -9.56 -3.27
CA ALA A 108 11.72 -8.37 -2.62
C ALA A 108 10.61 -7.36 -2.34
N LYS A 109 10.63 -6.79 -1.14
CA LYS A 109 9.64 -5.81 -0.67
C LYS A 109 10.17 -4.40 -0.87
N LYS A 110 9.26 -3.43 -0.98
CA LYS A 110 9.57 -1.99 -0.99
C LYS A 110 10.55 -1.67 0.18
N PRO A 111 11.63 -0.92 -0.03
CA PRO A 111 11.88 0.03 -1.13
C PRO A 111 12.44 -0.60 -2.41
N ASP A 112 12.56 -1.92 -2.50
CA ASP A 112 12.90 -2.58 -3.76
C ASP A 112 11.81 -2.30 -4.84
N PRO A 113 12.19 -1.95 -6.08
CA PRO A 113 11.25 -1.61 -7.16
C PRO A 113 10.53 -2.82 -7.76
N LEU A 114 10.83 -4.06 -7.34
CA LEU A 114 10.38 -5.30 -7.98
C LEU A 114 8.87 -5.38 -8.18
N ILE A 115 8.05 -4.91 -7.25
CA ILE A 115 6.59 -4.96 -7.39
C ILE A 115 6.09 -4.11 -8.56
N TYR A 116 6.63 -2.91 -8.73
CA TYR A 116 6.26 -2.01 -9.82
C TYR A 116 6.84 -2.47 -11.16
N ASN A 117 8.09 -2.96 -11.16
CA ASN A 117 8.71 -3.54 -12.35
C ASN A 117 7.95 -4.78 -12.82
N THR A 118 7.50 -5.62 -11.89
CA THR A 118 6.66 -6.79 -12.19
C THR A 118 5.32 -6.38 -12.77
N ALA A 119 4.65 -5.38 -12.19
CA ALA A 119 3.38 -4.89 -12.70
C ALA A 119 3.51 -4.38 -14.14
N ARG A 120 4.49 -3.51 -14.40
CA ARG A 120 4.79 -2.99 -15.74
C ARG A 120 5.09 -4.08 -16.75
N ALA A 121 5.94 -5.04 -16.37
CA ALA A 121 6.31 -6.15 -17.26
C ALA A 121 5.09 -7.02 -17.62
N ARG A 122 4.21 -7.32 -16.66
CA ARG A 122 2.98 -8.09 -16.90
C ARG A 122 1.96 -7.34 -17.75
N LEU A 123 1.91 -6.02 -17.63
CA LEU A 123 0.99 -5.15 -18.38
C LEU A 123 1.58 -4.64 -19.70
N GLY A 124 2.86 -4.90 -19.98
CA GLY A 124 3.53 -4.46 -21.21
C GLY A 124 3.72 -2.94 -21.32
N LEU A 125 3.82 -2.23 -20.18
CA LEU A 125 3.89 -0.76 -20.16
C LEU A 125 5.33 -0.23 -20.06
N ALA A 126 5.59 0.96 -20.60
CA ALA A 126 6.84 1.72 -20.48
C ALA A 126 6.80 2.71 -19.29
N ALA A 127 7.97 3.08 -18.74
CA ALA A 127 8.03 3.68 -17.39
C ALA A 127 7.45 5.10 -17.39
N ASP A 128 7.73 5.81 -18.48
CA ASP A 128 7.18 7.10 -18.86
C ASP A 128 5.66 7.08 -19.15
N ALA A 129 5.07 5.89 -19.35
CA ALA A 129 3.63 5.71 -19.50
C ALA A 129 2.92 5.30 -18.19
N CYS A 130 3.63 5.34 -17.05
CA CYS A 130 3.11 4.89 -15.76
C CYS A 130 3.22 5.98 -14.70
N VAL A 131 2.21 6.01 -13.83
CA VAL A 131 2.17 6.83 -12.61
C VAL A 131 1.81 5.94 -11.43
N VAL A 132 2.43 6.18 -10.28
CA VAL A 132 2.14 5.51 -9.01
C VAL A 132 1.46 6.49 -8.07
N ILE A 133 0.36 6.06 -7.45
CA ILE A 133 -0.23 6.74 -6.29
C ILE A 133 0.28 6.03 -5.03
N GLU A 134 0.97 6.75 -4.15
CA GLU A 134 1.61 6.20 -2.94
C GLU A 134 1.29 7.04 -1.70
N ASP A 135 1.59 6.51 -0.52
CA ASP A 135 1.35 7.19 0.76
C ASP A 135 2.55 7.14 1.72
N SER A 136 3.58 6.35 1.41
CA SER A 136 4.75 6.15 2.28
C SER A 136 6.07 6.43 1.58
N ALA A 137 7.07 6.93 2.30
CA ALA A 137 8.41 7.19 1.76
C ALA A 137 9.08 5.91 1.22
N ILE A 138 8.83 4.76 1.85
CA ILE A 138 9.32 3.45 1.38
C ILE A 138 8.70 3.10 0.02
N GLY A 139 7.41 3.39 -0.16
CA GLY A 139 6.74 3.19 -1.44
C GLY A 139 7.19 4.17 -2.52
N VAL A 140 7.39 5.44 -2.18
CA VAL A 140 7.98 6.44 -3.08
C VAL A 140 9.37 5.99 -3.53
N ALA A 141 10.24 5.57 -2.61
CA ALA A 141 11.58 5.08 -2.95
C ALA A 141 11.53 3.90 -3.94
N ALA A 142 10.60 2.96 -3.76
CA ALA A 142 10.41 1.85 -4.70
C ALA A 142 9.92 2.31 -6.07
N ALA A 143 8.99 3.27 -6.13
CA ALA A 143 8.46 3.77 -7.39
C ALA A 143 9.51 4.61 -8.16
N VAL A 144 10.28 5.44 -7.45
CA VAL A 144 11.42 6.19 -8.01
C VAL A 144 12.51 5.24 -8.51
N ALA A 145 12.85 4.20 -7.74
CA ALA A 145 13.81 3.18 -8.17
C ALA A 145 13.33 2.37 -9.40
N ALA A 146 12.01 2.29 -9.63
CA ALA A 146 11.41 1.72 -10.83
C ALA A 146 11.36 2.71 -12.02
N GLY A 147 11.85 3.94 -11.84
CA GLY A 147 11.83 5.00 -12.86
C GLY A 147 10.44 5.57 -13.12
N LEU A 148 9.53 5.51 -12.15
CA LEU A 148 8.13 5.91 -12.30
C LEU A 148 7.87 7.28 -11.69
N ARG A 149 6.91 7.97 -12.28
CA ARG A 149 6.35 9.18 -11.69
C ARG A 149 5.47 8.83 -10.50
N VAL A 150 5.50 9.66 -9.47
CA VAL A 150 4.84 9.37 -8.18
C VAL A 150 4.05 10.55 -7.68
N VAL A 151 2.77 10.31 -7.42
CA VAL A 151 1.88 11.22 -6.69
C VAL A 151 1.67 10.64 -5.30
N VAL A 152 1.99 11.43 -4.28
CA VAL A 152 1.84 11.04 -2.88
C VAL A 152 0.55 11.60 -2.31
N THR A 153 -0.17 10.76 -1.60
CA THR A 153 -1.33 11.11 -0.79
C THR A 153 -1.00 10.86 0.68
N THR A 154 -0.67 11.89 1.46
CA THR A 154 -0.15 11.70 2.82
C THR A 154 -1.23 11.20 3.78
N THR A 155 -0.84 10.44 4.80
CA THR A 155 -1.71 10.03 5.91
C THR A 155 -1.24 10.71 7.20
N GLU A 156 -2.03 10.61 8.28
CA GLU A 156 -1.61 11.07 9.61
C GLU A 156 -0.27 10.44 10.07
N TYR A 157 0.02 9.23 9.61
CA TYR A 157 1.23 8.47 9.96
C TYR A 157 2.42 8.76 9.04
N THR A 158 2.19 9.35 7.88
CA THR A 158 3.23 9.56 6.86
C THR A 158 3.46 11.03 6.50
N ALA A 159 2.64 11.96 7.03
CA ALA A 159 2.76 13.39 6.75
C ALA A 159 4.12 14.01 7.13
N SER A 160 4.84 13.43 8.09
CA SER A 160 6.18 13.89 8.50
C SER A 160 7.34 13.21 7.76
N GLN A 161 7.06 12.27 6.85
CA GLN A 161 8.10 11.58 6.08
C GLN A 161 8.62 12.47 4.94
N ALA A 162 9.88 12.25 4.55
CA ALA A 162 10.44 12.84 3.34
C ALA A 162 10.05 12.01 2.12
N PHE A 163 9.48 12.65 1.11
CA PHE A 163 9.03 12.01 -0.14
C PHE A 163 9.97 12.38 -1.30
N ASP A 164 11.26 12.10 -1.13
CA ASP A 164 12.29 12.45 -2.11
C ASP A 164 12.00 11.80 -3.48
N GLY A 165 11.99 12.64 -4.52
CA GLY A 165 11.69 12.20 -5.89
C GLY A 165 10.21 12.08 -6.25
N ALA A 166 9.28 12.36 -5.34
CA ALA A 166 7.87 12.46 -5.70
C ALA A 166 7.60 13.67 -6.61
N ASP A 167 6.75 13.50 -7.63
CA ASP A 167 6.35 14.57 -8.54
C ASP A 167 5.31 15.51 -7.92
N ARG A 168 4.46 14.98 -7.03
CA ARG A 168 3.40 15.74 -6.36
C ARG A 168 3.11 15.13 -4.99
N VAL A 169 2.90 15.98 -3.99
CA VAL A 169 2.50 15.56 -2.63
C VAL A 169 1.24 16.32 -2.23
N VAL A 170 0.17 15.60 -1.90
CA VAL A 170 -1.12 16.17 -1.48
C VAL A 170 -1.66 15.44 -0.24
N PRO A 171 -2.49 16.09 0.60
CA PRO A 171 -3.09 15.43 1.76
C PRO A 171 -4.20 14.42 1.38
N SER A 172 -4.85 14.63 0.23
CA SER A 172 -5.84 13.71 -0.33
C SER A 172 -5.97 13.94 -1.84
N LEU A 173 -6.65 13.06 -2.56
CA LEU A 173 -6.95 13.27 -3.99
C LEU A 173 -8.13 14.23 -4.19
N GLY A 174 -8.87 14.57 -3.13
CA GLY A 174 -9.99 15.50 -3.14
C GLY A 174 -11.29 14.91 -3.68
N GLU A 175 -12.42 15.50 -3.29
CA GLU A 175 -13.76 15.17 -3.78
C GLU A 175 -14.40 16.40 -4.43
N VAL A 176 -15.29 16.18 -5.40
CA VAL A 176 -16.04 17.25 -6.07
C VAL A 176 -17.25 17.61 -5.21
N GLY A 177 -17.35 18.86 -4.74
CA GLY A 177 -18.47 19.30 -3.89
C GLY A 177 -18.27 20.68 -3.25
N VAL A 178 -19.23 21.09 -2.41
CA VAL A 178 -19.12 22.30 -1.57
C VAL A 178 -18.06 22.03 -0.51
N ASP A 179 -17.09 22.93 -0.36
CA ASP A 179 -15.83 22.77 0.41
C ASP A 179 -14.75 21.89 -0.23
N ALA A 180 -14.78 21.70 -1.56
CA ALA A 180 -13.66 21.09 -2.27
C ALA A 180 -12.36 21.88 -2.03
N PRO A 181 -11.26 21.24 -1.61
CA PRO A 181 -9.96 21.91 -1.55
C PRO A 181 -9.59 22.45 -2.94
N GLU A 182 -8.82 23.55 -2.99
CA GLU A 182 -8.43 24.22 -4.24
C GLU A 182 -7.72 23.26 -5.24
N ASP A 183 -7.17 22.15 -4.75
CA ASP A 183 -6.40 21.17 -5.51
C ASP A 183 -7.04 19.77 -5.53
N ILE A 184 -8.06 19.56 -6.38
CA ILE A 184 -8.52 18.21 -6.72
C ILE A 184 -7.51 17.55 -7.67
N VAL A 185 -7.05 16.36 -7.34
CA VAL A 185 -6.23 15.53 -8.23
C VAL A 185 -7.14 14.68 -9.11
N THR A 186 -7.05 14.87 -10.42
CA THR A 186 -7.75 14.15 -11.48
C THR A 186 -6.74 13.49 -12.40
N VAL A 187 -7.21 12.61 -13.27
CA VAL A 187 -6.37 12.01 -14.30
C VAL A 187 -5.73 13.05 -15.24
N ASP A 188 -6.36 14.22 -15.42
CA ASP A 188 -5.86 15.30 -16.28
C ASP A 188 -4.77 16.17 -15.63
N ASN A 189 -4.67 16.16 -14.29
CA ASN A 189 -3.78 17.06 -13.56
C ASN A 189 -2.92 16.35 -12.50
N LEU A 190 -2.61 15.07 -12.71
CA LEU A 190 -1.79 14.28 -11.77
C LEU A 190 -0.49 14.98 -11.34
N PHE A 191 0.03 15.86 -12.19
CA PHE A 191 1.27 16.59 -11.99
C PHE A 191 1.04 18.10 -12.09
N PRO A 192 1.76 18.93 -11.31
CA PRO A 192 1.70 20.38 -11.38
C PRO A 192 2.27 20.95 -12.69
#